data_AF-A0A414P7Z2-F1
#
_entry.id   AF-A0A414P7Z2-F1
#
_cell.length_a   1.000
_cell.length_b   1.000
_cell.length_c   1.000
_cell.angle_alpha   90.00
_cell.angle_beta   90.00
_cell.angle_gamma   90.00
#
_symmetry.space_group_name_H-M   'P 1'
#
loop_
_entity.id
_entity.type
_entity.pdbx_description
1 polymer ?
#
loop_
_entity_poly.entity_id
_entity_poly.type
_entity_poly.pdbx_seq_one_letter_code
_entity_poly.pdbx_strand_id
1 'polypeptide(L)'
;MMSNLKEKYFEWLLGIVCRGRFRKNISYRKLLSYLHSIEYRWSLPDDVNRAEDGEEGMRWSFIYENHITTGYELNDPCSVLEMVMGLAYRCEDIMDDAAKGNRTVQWFWQMINNLGLGGMTDDRFDEKEVSFIIERFLNREYEPDGTGGLFVIPGIHTDLRDVDTWTQMLWYLDRIT
;
A
#
# COMPACT_ATOMS: atom_id res chain seq x y z
N MET A 1 -5.91 -18.61 23.30
CA MET A 1 -6.76 -17.46 22.95
C MET A 1 -6.92 -17.50 21.44
N MET A 2 -8.11 -17.74 20.91
CA MET A 2 -8.32 -17.80 19.46
C MET A 2 -8.04 -16.40 18.90
N SER A 3 -6.95 -16.22 18.15
CA SER A 3 -6.74 -14.94 17.46
C SER A 3 -7.89 -14.73 16.47
N ASN A 4 -8.48 -13.53 16.54
CA ASN A 4 -9.55 -13.09 15.66
C ASN A 4 -9.03 -13.13 14.20
N LEU A 5 -9.86 -13.47 13.22
CA LEU A 5 -9.45 -13.57 11.81
C LEU A 5 -8.80 -12.28 11.30
N LYS A 6 -9.29 -11.12 11.75
CA LYS A 6 -8.72 -9.79 11.44
C LYS A 6 -7.26 -9.68 11.90
N GLU A 7 -6.95 -10.18 13.08
CA GLU A 7 -5.58 -10.18 13.61
C GLU A 7 -4.68 -11.09 12.78
N LYS A 8 -5.16 -12.30 12.43
CA LYS A 8 -4.40 -13.22 11.57
C LYS A 8 -4.15 -12.65 10.18
N TYR A 9 -5.15 -11.97 9.62
CA TYR A 9 -5.04 -11.30 8.33
C TYR A 9 -4.00 -10.18 8.39
N PHE A 10 -4.05 -9.33 9.42
CA PHE A 10 -3.07 -8.29 9.62
C PHE A 10 -1.64 -8.85 9.82
N GLU A 11 -1.47 -9.93 10.60
CA GLU A 11 -0.17 -10.62 10.73
C GLU A 11 0.32 -11.18 9.39
N TRP A 12 -0.58 -11.68 8.54
CA TRP A 12 -0.25 -12.15 7.21
C TRP A 12 0.24 -10.98 6.32
N LEU A 13 -0.46 -9.84 6.32
CA LEU A 13 -0.01 -8.61 5.63
C LEU A 13 1.38 -8.17 6.11
N LEU A 14 1.61 -8.11 7.42
CA LEU A 14 2.93 -7.81 8.00
C LEU A 14 4.00 -8.80 7.54
N GLY A 15 3.64 -10.08 7.46
CA GLY A 15 4.50 -11.16 6.99
C GLY A 15 5.00 -10.95 5.56
N ILE A 16 4.19 -10.37 4.68
CA ILE A 16 4.56 -10.06 3.30
C ILE A 16 5.63 -8.97 3.26
N VAL A 17 5.40 -7.84 3.93
CA VAL A 17 6.24 -6.64 3.74
C VAL A 17 7.41 -6.51 4.71
N CYS A 18 7.40 -7.21 5.85
CA CYS A 18 8.44 -7.07 6.88
C CYS A 18 9.37 -8.29 7.00
N ARG A 19 8.96 -9.49 6.57
CA ARG A 19 9.72 -10.73 6.83
C ARG A 19 11.11 -10.69 6.18
N GLY A 20 12.15 -10.80 6.99
CA GLY A 20 13.55 -10.85 6.53
C GLY A 20 14.10 -9.54 5.94
N ARG A 21 13.29 -8.47 5.90
CA ARG A 21 13.66 -7.19 5.28
C ARG A 21 14.46 -6.28 6.22
N PHE A 22 14.06 -6.24 7.49
CA PHE A 22 14.63 -5.31 8.48
C PHE A 22 15.46 -6.04 9.53
N ARG A 23 16.38 -5.30 10.18
CA ARG A 23 17.11 -5.81 11.34
C ARG A 23 16.12 -6.10 12.47
N LYS A 24 16.44 -7.06 13.35
CA LYS A 24 15.54 -7.53 14.43
C LYS A 24 15.02 -6.41 15.36
N ASN A 25 15.75 -5.30 15.47
CA ASN A 25 15.39 -4.15 16.30
C ASN A 25 14.59 -3.07 15.56
N ILE A 26 14.31 -3.25 14.27
CA ILE A 26 13.53 -2.34 13.44
C ILE A 26 12.18 -3.01 13.16
N SER A 27 11.10 -2.31 13.49
CA SER A 27 9.72 -2.75 13.27
C SER A 27 8.90 -1.57 12.77
N TYR A 28 7.89 -1.85 11.95
CA TYR A 28 6.94 -0.87 11.40
C TYR A 28 5.49 -1.24 11.77
N ARG A 29 5.31 -2.07 12.79
CA ARG A 29 3.99 -2.57 13.19
C ARG A 29 3.03 -1.43 13.51
N LYS A 30 3.50 -0.37 14.18
CA LYS A 30 2.66 0.80 14.49
C LYS A 30 2.20 1.52 13.23
N LEU A 31 3.12 1.81 12.32
CA LEU A 31 2.81 2.42 11.02
C LEU A 31 1.78 1.58 10.26
N LEU A 32 2.09 0.30 10.04
CA LEU A 32 1.24 -0.58 9.23
C LEU A 32 -0.12 -0.83 9.91
N SER A 33 -0.17 -0.89 11.24
CA SER A 33 -1.44 -0.99 11.98
C SER A 33 -2.28 0.28 11.81
N TYR A 34 -1.65 1.46 11.82
CA TYR A 34 -2.33 2.72 11.57
C TYR A 34 -2.89 2.75 10.14
N LEU A 35 -2.07 2.44 9.14
CA LEU A 35 -2.52 2.39 7.74
C LEU A 35 -3.64 1.38 7.50
N HIS A 36 -3.65 0.27 8.25
CA HIS A 36 -4.73 -0.73 8.18
C HIS A 36 -6.03 -0.26 8.84
N SER A 37 -5.96 0.70 9.76
CA SER A 37 -7.13 1.27 10.44
C SER A 37 -7.82 2.40 9.66
N ILE A 38 -7.17 2.94 8.63
CA ILE A 38 -7.69 4.04 7.82
C ILE A 38 -8.28 3.49 6.54
N GLU A 39 -9.55 3.80 6.28
CA GLU A 39 -10.22 3.51 5.01
C GLU A 39 -9.56 4.27 3.86
N TYR A 40 -9.28 3.57 2.77
CA TYR A 40 -8.90 4.18 1.51
C TYR A 40 -10.11 4.84 0.86
N ARG A 41 -10.00 6.15 0.64
CA ARG A 41 -11.02 7.00 0.01
C ARG A 41 -10.46 7.55 -1.29
N TRP A 42 -11.31 7.70 -2.29
CA TRP A 42 -10.94 8.22 -3.61
C TRP A 42 -11.84 9.40 -4.01
N SER A 43 -11.26 10.32 -4.78
CA SER A 43 -11.99 11.44 -5.39
C SER A 43 -12.12 11.31 -6.91
N LEU A 44 -11.23 10.55 -7.56
CA LEU A 44 -11.31 10.24 -8.98
C LEU A 44 -12.09 8.93 -9.17
N PRO A 45 -13.10 8.87 -10.07
CA PRO A 45 -13.98 7.70 -10.18
C PRO A 45 -13.27 6.37 -10.43
N ASP A 46 -12.24 6.37 -11.27
CA ASP A 46 -11.53 5.15 -11.68
C ASP A 46 -10.63 4.56 -10.57
N ASP A 47 -10.38 5.33 -9.50
CA ASP A 47 -9.63 4.87 -8.33
C ASP A 47 -10.43 3.91 -7.43
N VAL A 48 -11.73 3.72 -7.68
CA VAL A 48 -12.50 2.63 -7.05
C VAL A 48 -11.87 1.26 -7.31
N ASN A 49 -11.31 1.07 -8.51
CA ASN A 49 -10.63 -0.17 -8.88
C ASN A 49 -9.39 -0.43 -8.00
N ARG A 50 -8.80 0.60 -7.38
CA ARG A 50 -7.68 0.46 -6.43
C ARG A 50 -8.14 -0.10 -5.08
N ALA A 51 -9.35 0.27 -4.66
CA ALA A 51 -9.96 -0.34 -3.49
C ALA A 51 -10.21 -1.83 -3.75
N GLU A 52 -10.74 -2.19 -4.93
CA GLU A 52 -10.96 -3.57 -5.35
C GLU A 52 -9.65 -4.37 -5.47
N ASP A 53 -8.60 -3.78 -6.04
CA ASP A 53 -7.26 -4.39 -6.10
C ASP A 53 -6.74 -4.77 -4.69
N GLY A 54 -7.02 -3.93 -3.69
CA GLY A 54 -6.67 -4.18 -2.30
C GLY A 54 -7.58 -5.21 -1.62
N GLU A 55 -8.90 -5.04 -1.70
CA GLU A 55 -9.87 -5.94 -1.05
C GLU A 55 -9.83 -7.33 -1.65
N GLU A 56 -10.04 -7.43 -2.97
CA GLU A 56 -10.16 -8.70 -3.65
C GLU A 56 -8.80 -9.40 -3.65
N GLY A 57 -7.75 -8.71 -4.11
CA GLY A 57 -6.42 -9.27 -4.25
C GLY A 57 -5.82 -9.77 -2.93
N MET A 58 -6.00 -9.03 -1.83
CA MET A 58 -5.36 -9.38 -0.56
C MET A 58 -6.20 -10.33 0.29
N ARG A 59 -7.50 -10.07 0.43
CA ARG A 59 -8.36 -10.88 1.32
C ARG A 59 -8.61 -12.25 0.73
N TRP A 60 -8.82 -12.37 -0.59
CA TRP A 60 -8.99 -13.69 -1.22
C TRP A 60 -7.71 -14.51 -1.17
N SER A 61 -6.55 -13.90 -1.44
CA SER A 61 -5.25 -14.57 -1.30
C SER A 61 -5.07 -15.11 0.12
N PHE A 62 -5.33 -14.31 1.14
CA PHE A 62 -5.28 -14.75 2.54
C PHE A 62 -6.24 -15.91 2.83
N ILE A 63 -7.51 -15.78 2.42
CA ILE A 63 -8.54 -16.81 2.64
C ILE A 63 -8.14 -18.14 1.98
N TYR A 64 -7.67 -18.06 0.74
CA TYR A 64 -7.27 -19.21 -0.06
C TYR A 64 -6.04 -19.91 0.52
N GLU A 65 -4.96 -19.17 0.78
CA GLU A 65 -3.70 -19.68 1.32
C GLU A 65 -3.85 -20.32 2.72
N ASN A 66 -4.79 -19.82 3.52
CA ASN A 66 -5.02 -20.30 4.88
C ASN A 66 -6.20 -21.28 4.98
N HIS A 67 -6.77 -21.70 3.84
CA HIS A 67 -7.90 -22.63 3.76
C HIS A 67 -9.10 -22.21 4.63
N ILE A 68 -9.39 -20.91 4.66
CA ILE A 68 -10.51 -20.34 5.43
C ILE A 68 -11.80 -20.53 4.63
N THR A 69 -12.85 -21.03 5.28
CA THR A 69 -14.13 -21.36 4.62
C THR A 69 -15.07 -20.15 4.49
N THR A 70 -15.00 -19.19 5.41
CA THR A 70 -15.83 -17.96 5.37
C THR A 70 -15.00 -16.74 5.80
N GLY A 71 -15.07 -15.69 4.99
CA GLY A 71 -14.32 -14.44 5.18
C GLY A 71 -15.14 -13.26 5.69
N TYR A 72 -16.37 -13.48 6.17
CA TYR A 72 -17.31 -12.38 6.50
C TYR A 72 -16.77 -11.37 7.51
N GLU A 73 -15.82 -11.77 8.36
CA GLU A 73 -15.16 -10.89 9.32
C GLU A 73 -14.20 -9.89 8.65
N LEU A 74 -13.88 -10.05 7.36
CA LEU A 74 -13.02 -9.19 6.55
C LEU A 74 -13.81 -8.35 5.55
N ASN A 75 -15.07 -8.02 5.85
CA ASN A 75 -15.95 -7.23 4.96
C ASN A 75 -15.91 -5.71 5.24
N ASP A 76 -14.95 -5.23 6.02
CA ASP A 76 -14.77 -3.78 6.22
C ASP A 76 -14.31 -3.11 4.90
N PRO A 77 -14.46 -1.79 4.71
CA PRO A 77 -13.89 -1.11 3.54
C PRO A 77 -12.38 -1.35 3.37
N CYS A 78 -11.88 -1.27 2.15
CA CYS A 78 -10.46 -1.33 1.84
C CYS A 78 -9.67 -0.34 2.71
N SER A 79 -8.67 -0.83 3.43
CA SER A 79 -7.75 0.06 4.15
C SER A 79 -6.67 0.64 3.23
N VAL A 80 -6.06 1.75 3.64
CA VAL A 80 -4.90 2.33 2.94
C VAL A 80 -3.77 1.29 2.81
N LEU A 81 -3.54 0.48 3.85
CA LEU A 81 -2.56 -0.60 3.79
C LEU A 81 -2.87 -1.61 2.67
N GLU A 82 -4.12 -2.06 2.60
CA GLU A 82 -4.56 -3.04 1.59
C GLU A 82 -4.45 -2.48 0.18
N MET A 83 -4.89 -1.25 -0.03
CA MET A 83 -4.81 -0.58 -1.33
C MET A 83 -3.35 -0.46 -1.80
N VAL A 84 -2.43 0.01 -0.95
CA VAL A 84 -1.00 0.13 -1.30
C VAL A 84 -0.38 -1.26 -1.56
N MET A 85 -0.79 -2.28 -0.83
CA MET A 85 -0.34 -3.65 -1.07
C MET A 85 -0.85 -4.19 -2.41
N GLY A 86 -2.15 -4.02 -2.71
CA GLY A 86 -2.75 -4.42 -3.99
C GLY A 86 -2.04 -3.77 -5.18
N LEU A 87 -1.77 -2.46 -5.08
CA LEU A 87 -0.97 -1.75 -6.10
C LEU A 87 0.45 -2.29 -6.24
N ALA A 88 1.10 -2.69 -5.15
CA ALA A 88 2.44 -3.28 -5.20
C ALA A 88 2.45 -4.62 -5.95
N TYR A 89 1.39 -5.42 -5.82
CA TYR A 89 1.20 -6.64 -6.62
C TYR A 89 0.95 -6.32 -8.09
N ARG A 90 0.12 -5.31 -8.40
CA ARG A 90 -0.10 -4.86 -9.78
C ARG A 90 1.18 -4.37 -10.45
N CYS A 91 2.03 -3.63 -9.71
CA CYS A 91 3.35 -3.24 -10.20
C CYS A 91 4.21 -4.46 -10.56
N GLU A 92 4.23 -5.48 -9.69
CA GLU A 92 5.01 -6.70 -9.95
C GLU A 92 4.46 -7.50 -11.13
N ASP A 93 3.15 -7.65 -11.24
CA ASP A 93 2.49 -8.38 -12.32
C ASP A 93 2.78 -7.77 -13.70
N ILE A 94 2.78 -6.44 -13.79
CA ILE A 94 3.11 -5.70 -15.03
C ILE A 94 4.60 -5.79 -15.35
N MET A 95 5.46 -5.71 -14.33
CA MET A 95 6.91 -5.65 -14.48
C MET A 95 7.59 -7.01 -14.35
N ASP A 96 6.83 -8.11 -14.38
CA ASP A 96 7.32 -9.45 -14.06
C ASP A 96 8.56 -9.81 -14.88
N ASP A 97 9.57 -10.31 -14.18
CA ASP A 97 10.87 -10.63 -14.75
C ASP A 97 11.49 -11.75 -13.93
N ALA A 98 11.47 -12.96 -14.49
CA ALA A 98 11.98 -14.17 -13.86
C ALA A 98 13.45 -14.04 -13.40
N ALA A 99 14.25 -13.19 -14.05
CA ALA A 99 15.65 -12.97 -13.67
C ALA A 99 15.79 -12.10 -12.40
N LYS A 100 14.80 -11.24 -12.12
CA LYS A 100 14.79 -10.34 -10.95
C LYS A 100 14.03 -10.93 -9.76
N GLY A 101 13.13 -11.88 -10.02
CA GLY A 101 12.25 -12.46 -9.02
C GLY A 101 11.21 -11.46 -8.49
N ASN A 102 10.44 -11.87 -7.49
CA ASN A 102 9.35 -11.07 -6.95
C ASN A 102 9.87 -9.82 -6.21
N ARG A 103 9.50 -8.63 -6.71
CA ARG A 103 9.83 -7.32 -6.11
C ARG A 103 8.61 -6.62 -5.50
N THR A 104 7.48 -7.29 -5.27
CA THR A 104 6.28 -6.73 -4.61
C THR A 104 6.62 -5.92 -3.35
N VAL A 105 7.49 -6.48 -2.49
CA VAL A 105 7.92 -5.80 -1.26
C VAL A 105 8.70 -4.50 -1.56
N GLN A 106 9.46 -4.46 -2.65
CA GLN A 106 10.19 -3.25 -3.05
C GLN A 106 9.23 -2.16 -3.51
N TRP A 107 8.23 -2.50 -4.34
CA TRP A 107 7.19 -1.56 -4.77
C TRP A 107 6.39 -1.00 -3.60
N PHE A 108 6.00 -1.85 -2.66
CA PHE A 108 5.30 -1.43 -1.45
C PHE A 108 6.11 -0.38 -0.68
N TRP A 109 7.35 -0.70 -0.33
CA TRP A 109 8.18 0.22 0.46
C TRP A 109 8.61 1.46 -0.31
N GLN A 110 8.68 1.39 -1.64
CA GLN A 110 8.86 2.58 -2.46
C GLN A 110 7.68 3.54 -2.31
N MET A 111 6.45 3.05 -2.42
CA MET A 111 5.27 3.89 -2.22
C MET A 111 5.22 4.48 -0.80
N ILE A 112 5.53 3.68 0.23
CA ILE A 112 5.64 4.17 1.62
C ILE A 112 6.73 5.25 1.76
N ASN A 113 7.84 5.12 1.05
CA ASN A 113 8.91 6.14 1.05
C ASN A 113 8.48 7.41 0.31
N ASN A 114 7.78 7.30 -0.81
CA ASN A 114 7.29 8.45 -1.59
C ASN A 114 6.26 9.28 -0.81
N LEU A 115 5.43 8.63 0.01
CA LEU A 115 4.56 9.29 0.98
C LEU A 115 5.34 10.05 2.07
N GLY A 116 6.61 9.72 2.28
CA GLY A 116 7.45 10.26 3.36
C GLY A 116 7.41 9.43 4.65
N LEU A 117 6.87 8.21 4.63
CA LEU A 117 6.62 7.39 5.82
C LEU A 117 7.71 6.35 6.11
N GLY A 118 8.75 6.27 5.27
CA GLY A 118 9.85 5.30 5.43
C GLY A 118 10.60 5.37 6.76
N GLY A 119 10.57 6.52 7.44
CA GLY A 119 11.21 6.74 8.75
C GLY A 119 10.36 6.35 9.96
N MET A 120 9.09 5.98 9.77
CA MET A 120 8.11 5.74 10.84
C MET A 120 8.24 4.35 11.47
N THR A 121 9.46 4.01 11.89
CA THR A 121 9.74 2.82 12.69
C THR A 121 9.05 2.92 14.06
N ASP A 122 8.80 1.80 14.73
CA ASP A 122 8.02 1.77 15.97
C ASP A 122 8.59 2.64 17.12
N ASP A 123 9.91 2.88 17.12
CA ASP A 123 10.62 3.76 18.07
C ASP A 123 10.54 5.25 17.70
N ARG A 124 10.13 5.57 16.46
CA ARG A 124 10.01 6.93 15.91
C ARG A 124 8.60 7.29 15.48
N PHE A 125 7.66 6.35 15.56
CA PHE A 125 6.30 6.49 15.08
C PHE A 125 5.60 7.68 15.75
N ASP A 126 5.22 8.67 14.94
CA ASP A 126 4.38 9.80 15.32
C ASP A 126 3.04 9.71 14.59
N GLU A 127 2.00 9.34 15.33
CA GLU A 127 0.65 9.18 14.78
C GLU A 127 0.10 10.47 14.15
N LYS A 128 0.43 11.65 14.70
CA LYS A 128 -0.08 12.92 14.17
C LYS A 128 0.56 13.25 12.84
N GLU A 129 1.86 13.01 12.72
CA GLU A 129 2.58 13.21 11.45
C GLU A 129 2.08 12.22 10.38
N VAL A 130 1.93 10.95 10.74
CA VAL A 130 1.39 9.92 9.82
C VAL A 130 -0.02 10.27 9.39
N SER A 131 -0.89 10.67 10.32
CA SER A 131 -2.26 11.11 10.04
C SER A 131 -2.29 12.26 9.04
N PHE A 132 -1.48 13.30 9.28
CA PHE A 132 -1.36 14.44 8.38
C PHE A 132 -0.92 14.05 6.97
N ILE A 133 0.08 13.18 6.86
CA ILE A 133 0.59 12.70 5.57
C ILE A 133 -0.49 11.89 4.82
N ILE A 134 -1.19 10.99 5.51
CA ILE A 134 -2.21 10.14 4.90
C ILE A 134 -3.44 10.94 4.47
N GLU A 135 -3.91 11.90 5.29
CA GLU A 135 -5.02 12.76 4.87
C GLU A 135 -4.64 13.60 3.64
N ARG A 136 -3.42 14.16 3.59
CA ARG A 136 -2.93 14.87 2.40
C ARG A 136 -2.90 13.96 1.17
N PHE A 137 -2.49 12.70 1.32
CA PHE A 137 -2.50 11.72 0.24
C PHE A 137 -3.93 11.43 -0.25
N LEU A 138 -4.85 11.09 0.67
CA LEU A 138 -6.24 10.77 0.35
C LEU A 138 -6.99 11.96 -0.29
N ASN A 139 -6.69 13.18 0.13
CA ASN A 139 -7.27 14.41 -0.43
C ASN A 139 -6.58 14.89 -1.71
N ARG A 140 -5.55 14.18 -2.18
CA ARG A 140 -4.74 14.53 -3.36
C ARG A 140 -4.10 15.92 -3.26
N GLU A 141 -3.68 16.29 -2.06
CA GLU A 141 -3.04 17.56 -1.71
C GLU A 141 -1.50 17.47 -1.70
N TYR A 142 -0.95 16.42 -2.33
CA TYR A 142 0.49 16.27 -2.56
C TYR A 142 0.98 17.17 -3.72
N GLU A 143 2.27 17.18 -4.04
CA GLU A 143 2.80 18.06 -5.09
C GLU A 143 2.37 17.62 -6.50
N PRO A 144 2.28 18.53 -7.49
CA PRO A 144 1.83 18.20 -8.85
C PRO A 144 2.66 17.12 -9.57
N ASP A 145 3.92 16.91 -9.16
CA ASP A 145 4.80 15.86 -9.70
C ASP A 145 4.66 14.51 -8.98
N GLY A 146 3.74 14.42 -8.00
CA GLY A 146 3.49 13.25 -7.19
C GLY A 146 4.26 13.19 -5.87
N THR A 147 5.15 14.14 -5.58
CA THR A 147 5.90 14.17 -4.31
C THR A 147 4.95 14.25 -3.12
N GLY A 148 5.00 13.25 -2.23
CA GLY A 148 4.05 13.08 -1.12
C GLY A 148 2.83 12.21 -1.45
N GLY A 149 2.76 11.65 -2.67
CA GLY A 149 1.83 10.60 -3.10
C GLY A 149 2.53 9.24 -3.24
N LEU A 150 1.91 8.30 -3.97
CA LEU A 150 2.46 6.94 -4.16
C LEU A 150 3.54 6.89 -5.25
N PHE A 151 3.38 7.67 -6.31
CA PHE A 151 4.26 7.71 -7.47
C PHE A 151 4.77 9.11 -7.72
N VAL A 152 6.09 9.26 -7.87
CA VAL A 152 6.73 10.55 -8.16
C VAL A 152 7.32 10.49 -9.55
N ILE A 153 6.94 11.44 -10.43
CA ILE A 153 7.39 11.49 -11.81
C ILE A 153 8.02 12.87 -12.09
N PRO A 154 9.30 13.07 -11.75
CA PRO A 154 9.95 14.36 -11.92
C PRO A 154 9.94 14.83 -13.38
N GLY A 155 9.65 16.11 -13.58
CA GLY A 155 9.64 16.72 -14.92
C GLY A 155 8.41 16.37 -15.76
N ILE A 156 7.38 15.77 -15.18
CA ILE A 156 6.09 15.62 -15.86
C ILE A 156 5.43 16.98 -16.10
N HIS A 157 4.78 17.13 -17.25
CA HIS A 157 4.06 18.36 -17.61
C HIS A 157 2.59 18.35 -17.23
N THR A 158 2.09 17.19 -16.80
CA THR A 158 0.71 16.98 -16.33
C THR A 158 0.67 17.02 -14.82
N ASP A 159 -0.33 17.69 -14.25
CA ASP A 159 -0.56 17.65 -12.81
C ASP A 159 -1.07 16.27 -12.40
N LEU A 160 -0.26 15.51 -11.66
CA LEU A 160 -0.64 14.16 -11.27
C LEU A 160 -1.86 14.14 -10.35
N ARG A 161 -2.19 15.22 -9.66
CA ARG A 161 -3.39 15.29 -8.81
C ARG A 161 -4.67 15.17 -9.61
N ASP A 162 -4.66 15.41 -10.91
CA ASP A 162 -5.82 15.22 -11.80
C ASP A 162 -5.80 13.88 -12.55
N VAL A 163 -4.79 13.04 -12.30
CA VAL A 163 -4.56 11.76 -12.99
C VAL A 163 -4.85 10.60 -12.03
N ASP A 164 -5.66 9.63 -12.44
CA ASP A 164 -5.99 8.46 -11.62
C ASP A 164 -4.74 7.64 -11.26
N THR A 165 -4.83 6.90 -10.16
CA THR A 165 -3.68 6.18 -9.58
C THR A 165 -3.19 5.05 -10.48
N TRP A 166 -4.05 4.46 -11.33
CA TRP A 166 -3.61 3.46 -12.33
C TRP A 166 -2.65 4.11 -13.32
N THR A 167 -3.08 5.24 -13.87
CA THR A 167 -2.35 5.94 -14.92
C THR A 167 -1.04 6.48 -14.37
N GLN A 168 -1.04 7.02 -13.14
CA GLN A 168 0.20 7.39 -12.44
C GLN A 168 1.15 6.20 -12.29
N MET A 169 0.65 5.03 -11.88
CA MET A 169 1.45 3.81 -11.76
C MET A 169 2.06 3.44 -13.11
N LEU A 170 1.27 3.35 -14.17
CA LEU A 170 1.76 2.99 -15.51
C LEU A 170 2.84 3.95 -16.01
N TRP A 171 2.60 5.26 -15.86
CA TRP A 171 3.58 6.27 -16.26
C TRP A 171 4.85 6.21 -15.43
N TYR A 172 4.75 5.92 -14.13
CA TYR A 172 5.91 5.73 -13.28
C TYR A 172 6.73 4.50 -13.70
N LEU A 173 6.06 3.38 -13.99
CA LEU A 173 6.71 2.15 -14.42
C LEU A 173 7.43 2.31 -15.78
N ASP A 174 6.83 3.01 -16.74
CA ASP A 174 7.44 3.31 -18.05
C ASP A 174 8.74 4.14 -17.95
N ARG A 175 8.93 4.88 -16.84
CA ARG A 175 10.16 5.67 -16.61
C ARG A 175 11.33 4.85 -16.05
N ILE A 176 11.06 3.67 -15.50
CA ILE A 176 12.07 2.84 -14.83
C ILE A 176 12.36 1.54 -15.61
N THR A 177 11.58 1.26 -16.66
CA THR A 177 11.91 0.32 -17.73
C THR A 177 12.98 0.88 -18.66
#